data_AF-A0AAW1MD26-F1
#
_entry.id   AF-A0AAW1MD26-F1
#
_cell.length_a   1.000
_cell.length_b   1.000
_cell.length_c   1.000
_cell.angle_alpha   90.00
_cell.angle_beta   90.00
_cell.angle_gamma   90.00
#
_symmetry.space_group_name_H-M   'P 1'
#
loop_
_entity.id
_entity.type
_entity.pdbx_description
1 polymer ?
#
loop_
_entity_poly.entity_id
_entity_poly.type
_entity_poly.pdbx_seq_one_letter_code
_entity_poly.pdbx_strand_id
1 'polypeptide(L)'
;MKANGETFDIYPYITKCALDIICETAMGTSINAMSSNRNQYVESIYAISEIITWRFFRPYITDFIFQFTPKGYAFQKHLKQVHNFTRKVVAERKKHLKDNNLNNESKANKANNKLLGKKERMSFLDLLLNSSESSDVLNDQDIAEEVDTFMFEGHDTTTAGMCWTLFLLGNNADIQEKVYQEVRNVLQNKSTPSTISELHEMKYLEGKSVSGST
;
A
#
# COMPACT_ATOMS: atom_id res chain seq x y z
N MET A 1 10.39 -5.07 -19.18
CA MET A 1 9.40 -5.53 -20.17
C MET A 1 9.85 -5.07 -21.55
N LYS A 2 9.94 -5.95 -22.54
CA LYS A 2 10.11 -5.53 -23.94
C LYS A 2 8.72 -5.16 -24.45
N ALA A 3 8.54 -3.95 -24.96
CA ALA A 3 7.27 -3.54 -25.55
C ALA A 3 7.08 -4.31 -26.87
N ASN A 4 6.15 -5.25 -26.88
CA ASN A 4 5.73 -6.03 -28.05
C ASN A 4 4.82 -5.23 -29.01
N GLY A 5 4.60 -3.94 -28.74
CA GLY A 5 3.74 -3.06 -29.53
C GLY A 5 2.24 -3.24 -29.29
N GLU A 6 1.85 -4.17 -28.41
CA GLU A 6 0.45 -4.42 -28.08
C GLU A 6 -0.01 -3.55 -26.91
N THR A 7 -1.28 -3.13 -26.94
CA THR A 7 -1.91 -2.44 -25.82
C THR A 7 -2.21 -3.43 -24.70
N PHE A 8 -1.98 -3.03 -23.45
CA PHE A 8 -2.29 -3.84 -22.28
C PHE A 8 -2.85 -2.98 -21.15
N ASP A 9 -3.58 -3.62 -20.23
CA ASP A 9 -4.10 -2.98 -19.04
C ASP A 9 -2.99 -2.83 -17.99
N ILE A 10 -2.66 -1.58 -17.64
CA ILE A 10 -1.64 -1.25 -16.63
C ILE A 10 -2.16 -1.43 -15.20
N TYR A 11 -3.48 -1.43 -15.00
CA TYR A 11 -4.10 -1.36 -13.68
C TYR A 11 -3.66 -2.52 -12.78
N PRO A 12 -3.70 -3.81 -13.21
CA PRO A 12 -3.27 -4.93 -12.37
C PRO A 12 -1.78 -4.88 -11.97
N TYR A 13 -0.92 -4.29 -12.79
CA TYR A 13 0.51 -4.15 -12.49
C TYR A 13 0.74 -3.10 -11.41
N ILE A 14 0.06 -1.97 -11.53
CA ILE A 14 0.16 -0.87 -10.57
C ILE A 14 -0.44 -1.30 -9.22
N THR A 15 -1.59 -2.01 -9.22
CA THR A 15 -2.19 -2.53 -7.98
C THR A 15 -1.23 -3.44 -7.22
N LYS A 16 -0.57 -4.37 -7.91
CA LYS A 16 0.39 -5.29 -7.29
C LYS A 16 1.61 -4.54 -6.74
N CYS A 17 2.11 -3.55 -7.48
CA CYS A 17 3.21 -2.71 -7.03
C CYS A 17 2.84 -1.89 -5.78
N ALA A 18 1.70 -1.20 -5.80
CA ALA A 18 1.21 -0.41 -4.66
C ALA A 18 0.99 -1.29 -3.42
N LEU A 19 0.46 -2.51 -3.61
CA LEU A 19 0.30 -3.48 -2.53
C LEU A 19 1.65 -3.93 -1.93
N ASP A 20 2.64 -4.23 -2.76
CA ASP A 20 3.98 -4.58 -2.27
C ASP A 20 4.61 -3.41 -1.49
N ILE A 21 4.47 -2.18 -2.00
CA ILE A 21 4.98 -0.97 -1.34
C ILE A 21 4.33 -0.79 0.03
N ILE A 22 3.01 -0.88 0.17
CA ILE A 22 2.35 -0.68 1.47
C ILE A 22 2.70 -1.80 2.46
N CYS A 23 2.82 -3.05 1.99
CA CYS A 23 3.21 -4.17 2.83
C CYS A 23 4.65 -4.04 3.34
N GLU A 24 5.58 -3.61 2.50
CA GLU A 24 6.97 -3.38 2.92
C GLU A 24 7.11 -2.16 3.83
N THR A 25 6.51 -1.03 3.45
CA THR A 25 6.73 0.26 4.13
C THR A 25 5.92 0.41 5.42
N ALA A 26 4.63 0.06 5.40
CA ALA A 26 3.73 0.25 6.53
C ALA A 26 3.58 -1.01 7.40
N MET A 27 3.60 -2.21 6.80
CA MET A 27 3.45 -3.46 7.55
C MET A 27 4.78 -4.12 7.94
N GLY A 28 5.88 -3.76 7.27
CA GLY A 28 7.19 -4.34 7.51
C GLY A 28 7.29 -5.83 7.13
N THR A 29 6.52 -6.26 6.13
CA THR A 29 6.46 -7.64 5.61
C THR A 29 6.52 -7.65 4.08
N SER A 30 7.33 -8.51 3.49
CA SER A 30 7.44 -8.64 2.02
C SER A 30 6.52 -9.73 1.48
N ILE A 31 5.52 -9.38 0.67
CA ILE A 31 4.53 -10.34 0.15
C ILE A 31 4.83 -10.78 -1.29
N ASN A 32 5.67 -10.03 -2.02
CA ASN A 32 6.07 -10.31 -3.41
C ASN A 32 4.86 -10.52 -4.33
N ALA A 33 3.83 -9.69 -4.19
CA ALA A 33 2.59 -9.72 -4.95
C ALA A 33 2.84 -9.64 -6.46
N MET A 34 3.86 -8.90 -6.91
CA MET A 34 4.25 -8.82 -8.32
C MET A 34 4.70 -10.16 -8.93
N SER A 35 5.37 -11.01 -8.15
CA SER A 35 5.85 -12.33 -8.61
C SER A 35 4.74 -13.38 -8.66
N SER A 36 3.68 -13.18 -7.88
CA SER A 36 2.53 -14.08 -7.84
C SER A 36 1.59 -13.85 -9.04
N ASN A 37 1.33 -14.91 -9.81
CA ASN A 37 0.52 -14.81 -11.03
C ASN A 37 -0.96 -14.47 -10.72
N ARG A 38 -1.47 -14.88 -9.54
CA ARG A 38 -2.80 -14.51 -9.04
C ARG A 38 -2.73 -14.10 -7.57
N ASN A 39 -3.14 -12.86 -7.28
CA ASN A 39 -3.25 -12.38 -5.91
C ASN A 39 -4.71 -12.42 -5.48
N GLN A 40 -5.07 -13.48 -4.75
CA GLN A 40 -6.43 -13.72 -4.24
C GLN A 40 -6.95 -12.57 -3.35
N TYR A 41 -6.05 -11.83 -2.69
CA TYR A 41 -6.40 -10.63 -1.92
C TYR A 41 -6.96 -9.54 -2.83
N VAL A 42 -6.23 -9.16 -3.87
CA VAL A 42 -6.62 -8.12 -4.83
C VAL A 42 -7.94 -8.48 -5.53
N GLU A 43 -8.09 -9.73 -5.96
CA GLU A 43 -9.34 -10.21 -6.56
C GLU A 43 -10.52 -10.11 -5.58
N SER A 44 -10.29 -10.38 -4.29
CA SER A 44 -11.32 -10.24 -3.26
C SER A 44 -11.70 -8.81 -2.98
N ILE A 45 -10.73 -7.89 -2.99
CA ILE A 45 -10.98 -6.46 -2.85
C ILE A 45 -11.86 -5.96 -3.99
N TYR A 46 -11.56 -6.31 -5.26
CA TYR A 46 -12.42 -5.90 -6.37
C TYR A 46 -13.84 -6.45 -6.28
N ALA A 47 -14.00 -7.72 -5.92
CA ALA A 47 -15.31 -8.31 -5.72
C ALA A 47 -16.10 -7.62 -4.60
N ILE A 48 -15.42 -7.26 -3.50
CA ILE A 48 -16.01 -6.50 -2.40
C ILE A 48 -16.43 -5.11 -2.87
N SER A 49 -15.56 -4.38 -3.56
CA SER A 49 -15.84 -3.03 -4.08
C SER A 49 -17.05 -3.05 -5.02
N GLU A 50 -17.14 -4.01 -5.94
CA GLU A 50 -18.30 -4.16 -6.83
C GLU A 50 -19.60 -4.39 -6.05
N ILE A 51 -19.57 -5.24 -5.02
CA ILE A 51 -20.74 -5.53 -4.18
C ILE A 51 -21.13 -4.29 -3.34
N ILE A 52 -20.15 -3.56 -2.80
CA ILE A 52 -20.38 -2.32 -2.05
C ILE A 52 -21.01 -1.27 -2.97
N THR A 53 -20.48 -1.04 -4.17
CA THR A 53 -21.06 -0.12 -5.15
C THR A 53 -22.49 -0.54 -5.53
N TRP A 54 -22.72 -1.84 -5.76
CA TRP A 54 -24.05 -2.36 -6.06
C TRP A 54 -25.06 -2.08 -4.93
N ARG A 55 -24.61 -2.20 -3.68
CA ARG A 55 -25.41 -1.94 -2.47
C ARG A 55 -25.62 -0.44 -2.24
N PHE A 56 -24.62 0.39 -2.53
CA PHE A 56 -24.70 1.85 -2.44
C PHE A 56 -25.85 2.41 -3.28
N PHE A 57 -26.05 1.89 -4.50
CA PHE A 57 -27.18 2.28 -5.36
C PHE A 57 -28.53 1.63 -4.98
N ARG A 58 -28.58 0.80 -3.94
CA ARG A 58 -29.78 0.08 -3.48
C ARG A 58 -29.97 0.22 -1.97
N PRO A 59 -30.15 1.44 -1.45
CA PRO A 59 -30.27 1.69 -0.01
C PRO A 59 -31.49 1.02 0.63
N TYR A 60 -32.48 0.62 -0.16
CA TYR A 60 -33.66 -0.14 0.30
C TYR A 60 -33.34 -1.60 0.68
N ILE A 61 -32.17 -2.12 0.32
CA ILE A 61 -31.70 -3.44 0.77
C ILE A 61 -31.00 -3.27 2.12
N THR A 62 -31.74 -3.52 3.19
CA THR A 62 -31.22 -3.47 4.56
C THR A 62 -30.19 -4.56 4.80
N ASP A 63 -29.37 -4.40 5.84
CA ASP A 63 -28.32 -5.33 6.25
C ASP A 63 -28.84 -6.76 6.42
N PHE A 64 -30.02 -6.89 7.06
CA PHE A 64 -30.68 -8.16 7.23
C PHE A 64 -30.99 -8.82 5.89
N ILE A 65 -31.65 -8.09 4.97
CA ILE A 65 -32.00 -8.62 3.64
C ILE A 65 -30.72 -8.97 2.86
N PHE A 66 -29.70 -8.11 2.92
CA PHE A 66 -28.44 -8.29 2.23
C PHE A 66 -27.76 -9.61 2.60
N GLN A 67 -27.72 -9.96 3.90
CA GLN A 67 -27.10 -11.20 4.39
C GLN A 67 -27.70 -12.47 3.79
N PHE A 68 -28.98 -12.45 3.38
CA PHE A 68 -29.65 -13.58 2.73
C PHE A 68 -29.56 -13.56 1.19
N THR A 69 -28.96 -12.54 0.59
CA THR A 69 -28.76 -12.49 -0.87
C THR A 69 -27.51 -13.27 -1.30
N PRO A 70 -27.45 -13.75 -2.56
CA PRO A 70 -26.21 -14.32 -3.11
C PRO A 70 -25.01 -13.37 -3.05
N LYS A 71 -25.25 -12.06 -3.20
CA LYS A 71 -24.21 -11.02 -3.06
C LYS A 71 -23.74 -10.88 -1.61
N GLY A 72 -24.62 -11.00 -0.63
CA GLY A 72 -24.25 -11.05 0.79
C GLY A 72 -23.37 -12.24 1.12
N TYR A 73 -23.71 -13.43 0.61
CA TYR A 73 -22.88 -14.62 0.77
C TYR A 73 -21.49 -14.45 0.11
N ALA A 74 -21.46 -13.93 -1.13
CA ALA A 74 -20.21 -13.65 -1.83
C ALA A 74 -19.35 -12.62 -1.08
N PHE A 75 -19.96 -11.54 -0.58
CA PHE A 75 -19.29 -10.53 0.23
C PHE A 75 -18.63 -11.15 1.46
N GLN A 76 -19.35 -11.97 2.23
CA GLN A 76 -18.81 -12.66 3.40
C GLN A 76 -17.66 -13.61 3.04
N LYS A 77 -17.72 -14.28 1.88
CA LYS A 77 -16.65 -15.15 1.39
C LYS A 77 -15.38 -14.35 1.06
N HIS A 78 -15.50 -13.24 0.35
CA HIS A 78 -14.35 -12.39 -0.01
C HIS A 78 -13.80 -11.65 1.21
N LEU A 79 -14.66 -11.18 2.10
CA LEU A 79 -14.27 -10.52 3.34
C LEU A 79 -13.42 -11.45 4.22
N LYS A 80 -13.78 -12.74 4.29
CA LYS A 80 -12.93 -13.76 4.96
C LYS A 80 -11.55 -13.89 4.33
N GLN A 81 -11.42 -13.75 3.01
CA GLN A 81 -10.12 -13.83 2.33
C GLN A 81 -9.24 -12.61 2.64
N VAL A 82 -9.85 -11.42 2.65
CA VAL A 82 -9.19 -10.16 3.06
C VAL A 82 -8.68 -10.27 4.50
N HIS A 83 -9.55 -10.61 5.45
CA HIS A 83 -9.15 -10.77 6.85
C HIS A 83 -8.12 -11.89 7.07
N ASN A 84 -8.18 -12.98 6.29
CA ASN A 84 -7.18 -14.03 6.39
C ASN A 84 -5.80 -13.56 5.90
N PHE A 85 -5.77 -12.69 4.91
CA PHE A 85 -4.52 -12.12 4.40
C PHE A 85 -3.90 -11.17 5.42
N THR A 86 -4.68 -10.24 6.00
CA THR A 86 -4.18 -9.33 7.03
C THR A 86 -3.75 -10.03 8.30
N ARG A 87 -4.52 -11.01 8.78
CA ARG A 87 -4.08 -11.85 9.91
C ARG A 87 -2.75 -12.56 9.65
N LYS A 88 -2.50 -13.00 8.41
CA LYS A 88 -1.20 -13.59 8.04
C LYS A 88 -0.07 -12.55 8.11
N VAL A 89 -0.29 -11.35 7.59
CA VAL A 89 0.67 -10.23 7.67
C VAL A 89 1.03 -9.90 9.11
N VAL A 90 0.01 -9.73 9.97
CA VAL A 90 0.22 -9.46 11.40
C VAL A 90 0.97 -10.60 12.09
N ALA A 91 0.58 -11.85 11.84
CA ALA A 91 1.24 -13.01 12.42
C ALA A 91 2.71 -13.16 11.98
N GLU A 92 2.99 -12.93 10.70
CA GLU A 92 4.33 -12.96 10.14
C GLU A 92 5.23 -11.88 10.75
N ARG A 93 4.70 -10.65 10.89
CA ARG A 93 5.43 -9.56 11.53
C ARG A 93 5.71 -9.84 13.01
N LYS A 94 4.70 -10.32 13.76
CA LYS A 94 4.85 -10.72 15.17
C LYS A 94 5.94 -11.80 15.32
N LYS A 95 5.97 -12.79 14.42
CA LYS A 95 7.01 -13.83 14.42
C LYS A 95 8.39 -13.22 14.17
N HIS A 96 8.53 -12.37 13.16
CA HIS A 96 9.80 -11.71 12.84
C HIS A 96 10.33 -10.85 14.00
N LEU A 97 9.46 -10.15 14.74
CA LEU A 97 9.85 -9.39 15.92
C LEU A 97 10.31 -10.29 17.08
N LYS A 98 9.64 -11.42 17.30
CA LYS A 98 10.04 -12.41 18.31
C LYS A 98 11.41 -13.02 17.97
N ASP A 99 11.60 -13.44 16.73
CA ASP A 99 12.87 -14.03 16.26
C ASP A 99 14.03 -13.01 16.38
N ASN A 100 13.79 -11.74 16.04
CA ASN A 100 14.79 -10.68 16.21
C ASN A 100 15.10 -10.35 17.68
N ASN A 101 14.12 -10.47 18.58
CA ASN A 101 14.34 -10.28 20.02
C ASN A 101 15.06 -11.49 20.65
N LEU A 102 14.81 -12.72 20.17
CA LEU A 102 15.50 -13.94 20.62
C LEU A 102 16.96 -13.98 20.13
N ASN A 103 17.24 -13.50 18.92
CA ASN A 103 18.60 -13.44 18.36
C ASN A 103 19.44 -12.28 18.90
N ASN A 104 18.82 -11.30 19.59
CA ASN A 104 19.50 -10.16 20.19
C ASN A 104 19.43 -10.20 21.73
N GLU A 105 20.23 -11.07 22.35
CA GLU A 105 20.61 -10.96 23.77
C GLU A 105 21.51 -9.73 24.08
N SER A 106 21.54 -8.72 23.20
CA SER A 106 22.30 -7.48 23.38
C SER A 106 21.36 -6.33 23.72
N LYS A 107 20.77 -6.36 24.93
CA LYS A 107 20.07 -5.18 25.52
C LYS A 107 20.95 -3.90 25.55
N ALA A 108 22.28 -4.05 25.41
CA ALA A 108 23.24 -2.95 25.31
C ALA A 108 23.10 -2.10 24.02
N ASN A 109 22.71 -2.68 22.88
CA ASN A 109 22.64 -1.94 21.61
C ASN A 109 21.34 -1.12 21.46
N LYS A 110 20.21 -1.60 22.01
CA LYS A 110 18.95 -0.80 22.05
C LYS A 110 19.07 0.41 22.97
N ALA A 111 19.77 0.29 24.10
CA ALA A 111 20.05 1.42 24.99
C ALA A 111 20.99 2.44 24.34
N ASN A 112 22.07 2.00 23.69
CA ASN A 112 22.99 2.88 22.98
C ASN A 112 22.34 3.62 21.79
N ASN A 113 21.50 2.97 20.98
CA ASN A 113 20.81 3.65 19.88
C ASN A 113 19.78 4.68 20.38
N LYS A 114 19.11 4.42 21.51
CA LYS A 114 18.18 5.37 22.14
C LYS A 114 18.92 6.55 22.77
N LEU A 115 20.10 6.33 23.35
CA LEU A 115 21.01 7.37 23.87
C LEU A 115 21.66 8.21 22.76
N LEU A 116 21.91 7.63 21.59
CA LEU A 116 22.47 8.29 20.39
C LEU A 116 21.40 9.02 19.54
N GLY A 117 20.12 9.04 19.98
CA GLY A 117 19.04 9.70 19.24
C GLY A 117 18.69 9.03 17.89
N LYS A 118 19.25 7.85 17.58
CA LYS A 118 18.87 7.05 16.42
C LYS A 118 17.55 6.36 16.71
N LYS A 119 16.45 7.08 16.48
CA LYS A 119 15.10 6.51 16.47
C LYS A 119 15.04 5.53 15.29
N GLU A 120 15.04 4.23 15.59
CA GLU A 120 14.79 3.19 14.60
C GLU A 120 13.43 3.50 13.95
N ARG A 121 13.38 3.62 12.61
CA ARG A 121 12.11 3.87 11.91
C ARG A 121 11.22 2.66 12.11
N MET A 122 10.22 2.80 12.97
CA MET A 122 9.18 1.81 13.18
C MET A 122 8.20 1.88 12.02
N SER A 123 7.79 0.73 11.49
CA SER A 123 6.66 0.65 10.58
C SER A 123 5.36 0.97 11.34
N PHE A 124 4.28 1.23 10.62
CA PHE A 124 2.97 1.46 11.23
C PHE A 124 2.52 0.24 12.05
N LEU A 125 2.70 -0.97 11.52
CA LEU A 125 2.38 -2.19 12.26
C LEU A 125 3.23 -2.35 13.53
N ASP A 126 4.51 -1.97 13.50
CA ASP A 126 5.35 -1.99 14.70
C ASP A 126 4.83 -1.03 15.78
N LEU A 127 4.30 0.13 15.39
CA LEU A 127 3.70 1.08 16.33
C LEU A 127 2.47 0.47 17.01
N LEU A 128 1.57 -0.17 16.25
CA LEU A 128 0.38 -0.83 16.80
C LEU A 128 0.74 -1.96 17.76
N LEU A 129 1.71 -2.80 17.38
CA LEU A 129 2.17 -3.92 18.21
C LEU A 129 2.83 -3.43 19.51
N ASN A 130 3.67 -2.40 19.46
CA ASN A 130 4.31 -1.82 20.65
C ASN A 130 3.29 -1.15 21.59
N SER A 131 2.27 -0.49 21.03
CA SER A 131 1.21 0.14 21.82
C SER A 131 0.38 -0.91 22.57
N SER A 132 0.09 -2.06 21.94
CA SER A 132 -0.58 -3.20 22.57
C SER A 132 0.22 -3.75 23.75
N GLU A 133 1.53 -3.96 23.59
CA GLU A 133 2.41 -4.47 24.66
C GLU A 133 2.62 -3.49 25.82
N SER A 134 2.54 -2.18 25.58
CA SER A 134 2.92 -1.16 26.57
C SER A 134 1.76 -0.56 27.36
N SER A 135 0.53 -0.63 26.85
CA SER A 135 -0.58 0.13 27.42
C SER A 135 -1.91 -0.63 27.49
N ASP A 136 -1.99 -1.87 27.02
CA ASP A 136 -3.23 -2.69 26.97
C ASP A 136 -4.42 -1.99 26.27
N VAL A 137 -4.14 -0.93 25.50
CA VAL A 137 -5.14 -0.09 24.80
C VAL A 137 -5.67 -0.77 23.54
N LEU A 138 -4.85 -1.61 22.89
CA LEU A 138 -5.19 -2.27 21.63
C LEU A 138 -5.12 -3.77 21.81
N ASN A 139 -6.23 -4.45 21.51
CA ASN A 139 -6.28 -5.90 21.44
C ASN A 139 -5.92 -6.38 20.01
N ASP A 140 -5.75 -7.71 19.84
CA ASP A 140 -5.38 -8.30 18.55
C ASP A 140 -6.40 -8.07 17.43
N GLN A 141 -7.68 -7.92 17.78
CA GLN A 141 -8.75 -7.62 16.84
C GLN A 141 -8.66 -6.16 16.36
N ASP A 142 -8.45 -5.21 17.27
CA ASP A 142 -8.29 -3.79 16.93
C ASP A 142 -7.09 -3.59 15.98
N ILE A 143 -5.97 -4.27 16.25
CA ILE A 143 -4.78 -4.23 15.37
C ILE A 143 -5.11 -4.79 13.99
N ALA A 144 -5.86 -5.90 13.92
CA ALA A 144 -6.24 -6.49 12.64
C ALA A 144 -7.15 -5.57 11.82
N GLU A 145 -8.08 -4.86 12.47
CA GLU A 145 -9.00 -3.90 11.84
C GLU A 145 -8.27 -2.67 11.30
N GLU A 146 -7.33 -2.12 12.06
CA GLU A 146 -6.47 -1.01 11.60
C GLU A 146 -5.58 -1.44 10.42
N VAL A 147 -5.04 -2.66 10.47
CA VAL A 147 -4.24 -3.23 9.36
C VAL A 147 -5.09 -3.45 8.11
N ASP A 148 -6.30 -4.00 8.25
CA ASP A 148 -7.27 -4.14 7.15
C ASP A 148 -7.52 -2.79 6.47
N THR A 149 -7.80 -1.75 7.27
CA THR A 149 -8.11 -0.41 6.79
C THR A 149 -6.94 0.21 6.04
N PHE A 150 -5.76 0.29 6.68
CA PHE A 150 -4.58 0.94 6.08
C PHE A 150 -4.07 0.21 4.85
N MET A 151 -4.12 -1.13 4.84
CA MET A 151 -3.72 -1.89 3.66
C MET A 151 -4.69 -1.68 2.51
N PHE A 152 -6.00 -1.69 2.75
CA PHE A 152 -6.99 -1.44 1.70
C PHE A 152 -6.85 -0.02 1.13
N GLU A 153 -6.95 1.00 1.98
CA GLU A 153 -6.96 2.39 1.56
C GLU A 153 -5.63 2.82 0.95
N GLY A 154 -4.51 2.33 1.48
CA GLY A 154 -3.17 2.72 1.05
C GLY A 154 -2.81 2.28 -0.37
N HIS A 155 -3.32 1.15 -0.85
CA HIS A 155 -2.99 0.64 -2.19
C HIS A 155 -4.04 0.95 -3.25
N ASP A 156 -5.35 0.87 -2.93
CA ASP A 156 -6.41 1.00 -3.93
C ASP A 156 -6.51 2.45 -4.45
N THR A 157 -6.48 3.42 -3.53
CA THR A 157 -6.56 4.86 -3.87
C THR A 157 -5.34 5.34 -4.65
N THR A 158 -4.14 4.92 -4.24
CA THR A 158 -2.88 5.29 -4.90
C THR A 158 -2.76 4.65 -6.28
N THR A 159 -3.24 3.41 -6.44
CA THR A 159 -3.35 2.74 -7.74
C THR A 159 -4.20 3.56 -8.70
N ALA A 160 -5.39 3.96 -8.28
CA ALA A 160 -6.27 4.78 -9.09
C ALA A 160 -5.60 6.11 -9.48
N GLY A 161 -4.97 6.79 -8.53
CA GLY A 161 -4.23 8.04 -8.77
C GLY A 161 -3.10 7.88 -9.80
N MET A 162 -2.30 6.84 -9.68
CA MET A 162 -1.22 6.53 -10.63
C MET A 162 -1.75 6.20 -12.03
N CYS A 163 -2.81 5.40 -12.11
CA CYS A 163 -3.41 5.02 -13.39
C CYS A 163 -4.00 6.23 -14.11
N TRP A 164 -4.73 7.09 -13.40
CA TRP A 164 -5.26 8.33 -13.95
C TRP A 164 -4.15 9.30 -14.36
N THR A 165 -3.09 9.41 -13.56
CA THR A 165 -1.93 10.24 -13.91
C THR A 165 -1.30 9.76 -15.21
N LEU A 166 -1.02 8.45 -15.34
CA LEU A 166 -0.45 7.88 -16.56
C LEU A 166 -1.39 8.02 -17.76
N PHE A 167 -2.70 7.83 -17.56
CA PHE A 167 -3.69 8.04 -18.60
C PHE A 167 -3.68 9.50 -19.09
N LEU A 168 -3.70 10.47 -18.18
CA LEU A 168 -3.67 11.89 -18.53
C LEU A 168 -2.37 12.28 -19.23
N LEU A 169 -1.22 11.81 -18.75
CA LEU A 169 0.07 12.05 -19.40
C LEU A 169 0.10 11.45 -20.81
N GLY A 170 -0.36 10.21 -20.98
CA GLY A 170 -0.41 9.56 -22.30
C GLY A 170 -1.33 10.25 -23.31
N ASN A 171 -2.30 11.04 -22.84
CA ASN A 171 -3.19 11.85 -23.69
C ASN A 171 -2.70 13.29 -23.91
N ASN A 172 -1.64 13.73 -23.22
CA ASN A 172 -1.10 15.10 -23.30
C ASN A 172 0.43 15.05 -23.51
N ALA A 173 0.85 14.81 -24.75
CA ALA A 173 2.25 14.55 -25.09
C ALA A 173 3.20 15.70 -24.72
N ASP A 174 2.75 16.95 -24.81
CA ASP A 174 3.54 18.14 -24.44
C ASP A 174 3.78 18.22 -22.92
N ILE A 175 2.78 17.85 -22.11
CA ILE A 175 2.90 17.76 -20.65
C ILE A 175 3.76 16.56 -20.27
N GLN A 176 3.55 15.41 -20.91
CA GLN A 176 4.37 14.22 -20.71
C GLN A 176 5.85 14.49 -20.97
N GLU A 177 6.18 15.20 -22.05
CA GLU A 177 7.57 15.55 -22.37
C GLU A 177 8.20 16.44 -21.29
N LYS A 178 7.46 17.45 -20.81
CA LYS A 178 7.96 18.32 -19.72
C LYS A 178 8.25 17.54 -18.44
N VAL A 179 7.33 16.66 -18.03
CA VAL A 179 7.53 15.77 -16.87
C VAL A 179 8.73 14.84 -17.09
N TYR A 180 8.84 14.24 -18.27
CA TYR A 180 9.94 13.34 -18.61
C TYR A 180 11.30 14.05 -18.51
N GLN A 181 11.41 15.26 -19.07
CA GLN A 181 12.64 16.05 -19.00
C GLN A 181 12.98 16.46 -17.56
N GLU A 182 12.00 16.88 -16.76
CA GLU A 182 12.21 17.19 -15.34
C GLU A 182 12.77 15.97 -14.59
N VAL A 183 12.11 14.81 -14.69
CA VAL A 183 12.53 13.58 -14.02
C VAL A 183 13.93 13.17 -14.47
N ARG A 184 14.22 13.26 -15.77
CA ARG A 184 15.55 12.94 -16.32
C ARG A 184 16.63 13.89 -15.81
N ASN A 185 16.35 15.18 -15.72
CA ASN A 185 17.30 16.19 -15.23
C ASN A 185 17.61 16.02 -13.74
N VAL A 186 16.58 15.74 -12.94
CA VAL A 186 16.72 15.53 -11.49
C VAL A 186 17.44 14.21 -11.20
N LEU A 187 17.07 13.11 -11.85
CA LEU A 187 17.60 11.78 -11.55
C LEU A 187 18.89 11.44 -12.32
N GLN A 188 19.20 12.16 -13.41
CA GLN A 188 20.41 11.98 -14.22
C GLN A 188 20.66 10.53 -14.68
N ASN A 189 19.59 9.75 -14.88
CA ASN A 189 19.65 8.31 -15.22
C ASN A 189 20.47 7.45 -14.25
N LYS A 190 20.57 7.85 -12.98
CA LYS A 190 21.27 7.04 -11.98
C LYS A 190 20.51 5.73 -11.71
N SER A 191 21.25 4.65 -11.50
CA SER A 191 20.69 3.35 -11.11
C SER A 191 20.41 3.23 -9.61
N THR A 192 20.70 4.27 -8.83
CA THR A 192 20.49 4.27 -7.38
C THR A 192 19.09 4.79 -7.02
N PRO A 193 18.48 4.34 -5.91
CA PRO A 193 17.19 4.86 -5.46
C PRO A 193 17.20 6.39 -5.32
N SER A 194 16.07 7.02 -5.64
CA SER A 194 15.87 8.45 -5.44
C SER A 194 15.83 8.81 -3.96
N THR A 195 16.40 9.95 -3.62
CA THR A 195 16.36 10.55 -2.29
C THR A 195 15.13 11.46 -2.15
N ILE A 196 14.71 11.74 -0.91
CA ILE A 196 13.62 12.68 -0.64
C ILE A 196 13.93 14.07 -1.22
N SER A 197 15.20 14.51 -1.13
CA SER A 197 15.61 15.80 -1.68
C SER A 197 15.42 15.89 -3.19
N GLU A 198 15.66 14.80 -3.91
CA GLU A 198 15.45 14.76 -5.37
C GLU A 198 13.97 14.78 -5.71
N LEU A 199 13.13 14.08 -4.95
CA LEU A 199 11.68 14.15 -5.14
C LEU A 199 11.14 15.58 -4.96
N HIS A 200 11.67 16.34 -4.00
CA HIS A 200 11.28 17.75 -3.80
C HIS A 200 11.68 18.67 -4.96
N GLU A 201 12.63 18.27 -5.81
CA GLU A 201 13.01 19.03 -7.00
C GLU A 201 12.12 18.72 -8.22
N MET A 202 11.23 17.72 -8.15
CA MET A 202 10.26 17.40 -9.20
C MET A 202 9.01 18.30 -9.13
N LYS A 203 9.22 19.62 -9.24
CA LYS A 203 8.22 20.65 -8.98
C LYS A 203 7.07 20.63 -9.98
N TYR A 204 7.36 20.43 -11.27
CA TYR A 204 6.36 20.35 -12.33
C TYR A 204 5.49 19.11 -12.19
N LEU A 205 6.09 17.96 -11.90
CA LEU A 205 5.37 16.71 -11.61
C LEU A 205 4.45 16.86 -10.38
N GLU A 206 4.88 17.57 -9.34
CA GLU A 206 4.04 17.89 -8.17
C GLU A 206 2.95 18.95 -8.45
N GLY A 207 2.90 19.52 -9.66
CA GLY A 207 1.96 20.59 -10.00
C GLY A 207 2.26 21.92 -9.27
N LYS A 208 3.46 22.08 -8.71
CA LYS A 208 3.89 23.34 -8.10
C LYS A 208 4.28 24.31 -9.20
N SER A 209 3.82 25.56 -9.09
CA SER A 209 4.16 26.62 -10.03
C SER A 209 5.69 26.77 -10.12
N VAL A 210 6.24 26.41 -11.27
CA VAL A 210 7.62 26.73 -11.60
C VAL A 210 7.64 28.23 -11.88
N SER A 211 8.25 29.00 -10.99
CA SER A 211 8.39 30.45 -11.14
C SER A 211 9.21 30.75 -12.41
N GLY A 212 8.54 30.98 -13.54
CA GLY A 212 9.22 31.33 -14.79
C GLY A 212 8.55 30.97 -16.11
N SER A 213 7.22 30.84 -16.20
CA SER A 213 6.56 30.66 -17.51
C SER A 213 5.34 31.58 -17.63
N THR A 214 5.63 32.84 -17.93
CA THR A 214 4.75 33.72 -18.74
C THR A 214 4.71 33.24 -20.18
#